data_AF-A0A4V1BMM8-F1
#
_entry.id   AF-A0A4V1BMM8-F1
#
_cell.length_a   1.000
_cell.length_b   1.000
_cell.length_c   1.000
_cell.angle_alpha   90.00
_cell.angle_beta   90.00
_cell.angle_gamma   90.00
#
_symmetry.space_group_name_H-M   'P 1'
#
loop_
_entity.id
_entity.type
_entity.pdbx_description
1 polymer ?
#
loop_
_entity_poly.entity_id
_entity_poly.type
_entity_poly.pdbx_seq_one_letter_code
_entity_poly.pdbx_strand_id
1 'polypeptide(L)'
;MTRRPRPRKARGQSRVGDRFEATVGPVAHGGHFVVRLPEPESRVVFTRHALPGERVVVEITEGTDGDRFWRGDAVEVLSAAPDRVTPPCPFAGPGLCGGCDFQHVRVPAQRDLKASVVREQLVRLGGLAADHPLLAGLVVGGVPVPEGDGSTRPDDGLRWRTRQRYAELPGGQPAMRKHRSHELVAIDDCLIAAEGARPGQEHEAAGTSYDARSVTAAGATHDFALAVDGFWQVHPAAPRVLVETVLEMLSPRAGEATLDLYAGVGLFARFVSDAIGSGTRLVAVEGHREAARHAQANLAPHEGAVVACGSTGDVLEASFDEPFDLVVLDPPRDGAKRDVVAQVCDRRPRAVAYVACDPAALARDVAIFAEHGYGLTALRAFDLFPMTSHTECVALLEPADACARPR
;
A
#
# COMPACT_ATOMS: atom_id res chain seq x y z
N MET A 1 -17.06 -6.72 18.35
CA MET A 1 -17.02 -8.18 18.52
C MET A 1 -16.00 -8.77 17.55
N THR A 2 -14.80 -9.10 18.01
CA THR A 2 -13.79 -9.78 17.21
C THR A 2 -14.25 -11.20 16.90
N ARG A 3 -14.77 -11.44 15.69
CA ARG A 3 -14.99 -12.79 15.18
C ARG A 3 -13.62 -13.48 15.14
N ARG A 4 -13.27 -14.26 16.18
CA ARG A 4 -12.17 -15.22 16.10
C ARG A 4 -12.42 -16.07 14.84
N PRO A 5 -11.50 -16.10 13.86
CA PRO A 5 -11.66 -16.98 12.72
C PRO A 5 -11.83 -18.40 13.25
N ARG A 6 -12.91 -19.08 12.85
CA ARG A 6 -13.12 -20.49 13.18
C ARG A 6 -11.87 -21.26 12.73
N PRO A 7 -11.25 -22.09 13.60
CA PRO A 7 -10.13 -22.90 13.17
C PRO A 7 -10.57 -23.76 11.99
N ARG A 8 -9.88 -23.64 10.86
CA ARG A 8 -10.15 -24.50 9.69
C ARG A 8 -9.95 -25.94 10.14
N LYS A 9 -10.99 -26.76 9.98
CA LYS A 9 -10.86 -28.21 10.16
C LYS A 9 -9.87 -28.69 9.10
N ALA A 10 -8.70 -29.17 9.54
CA ALA A 10 -7.68 -29.75 8.66
C ALA A 10 -8.32 -30.85 7.81
N ARG A 11 -8.03 -30.85 6.51
CA ARG A 11 -8.57 -31.84 5.56
C ARG A 11 -7.43 -32.72 5.09
N GLY A 12 -7.24 -33.87 5.73
CA GLY A 12 -6.17 -34.81 5.38
C GLY A 12 -4.84 -34.52 6.11
N GLN A 13 -3.76 -35.12 5.62
CA GLN A 13 -2.45 -35.05 6.27
C GLN A 13 -1.85 -33.66 6.10
N SER A 14 -1.15 -33.19 7.14
CA SER A 14 -0.29 -32.00 7.04
C SER A 14 0.85 -32.26 6.08
N ARG A 15 1.13 -31.29 5.22
CA ARG A 15 2.24 -31.32 4.27
C ARG A 15 3.41 -30.45 4.70
N VAL A 16 3.30 -29.78 5.85
CA VAL A 16 4.35 -28.92 6.39
C VAL A 16 5.64 -29.72 6.58
N GLY A 17 6.74 -29.20 6.04
CA GLY A 17 8.06 -29.84 6.03
C GLY A 17 8.36 -30.69 4.79
N ASP A 18 7.35 -31.04 3.97
CA ASP A 18 7.58 -31.73 2.70
C ASP A 18 8.38 -30.81 1.75
N ARG A 19 9.29 -31.41 0.97
CA ARG A 19 10.19 -30.70 0.06
C ARG A 19 10.06 -31.18 -1.37
N PHE A 20 10.05 -30.23 -2.31
CA PHE A 20 9.89 -30.52 -3.74
C PHE A 20 10.84 -29.67 -4.58
N GLU A 21 11.50 -30.28 -5.57
CA GLU A 21 12.15 -29.55 -6.64
C GLU A 21 11.11 -29.07 -7.66
N ALA A 22 11.13 -27.79 -8.00
CA ALA A 22 10.23 -27.25 -9.00
C ALA A 22 10.79 -26.01 -9.70
N THR A 23 10.18 -25.68 -10.84
CA THR A 23 10.43 -24.41 -11.54
C THR A 23 9.47 -23.33 -11.03
N VAL A 24 9.99 -22.15 -10.77
CA VAL A 24 9.23 -21.01 -10.26
C VAL A 24 8.54 -20.29 -11.41
N GLY A 25 7.23 -20.14 -11.29
CA GLY A 25 6.40 -19.39 -12.24
C GLY A 25 6.32 -17.90 -11.91
N PRO A 26 5.26 -17.22 -12.39
CA PRO A 26 5.10 -15.77 -12.22
C PRO A 26 4.93 -15.36 -10.75
N VAL A 27 5.23 -14.10 -10.45
CA VAL A 27 4.88 -13.46 -9.18
C VAL A 27 3.36 -13.40 -9.02
N ALA A 28 2.91 -13.46 -7.77
CA ALA A 28 1.54 -13.26 -7.35
C ALA A 28 1.48 -12.18 -6.27
N HIS A 29 0.28 -11.61 -6.08
CA HIS A 29 0.04 -10.62 -5.03
C HIS A 29 0.46 -11.14 -3.64
N GLY A 30 1.06 -10.26 -2.83
CA GLY A 30 1.51 -10.58 -1.48
C GLY A 30 2.94 -11.14 -1.37
N GLY A 31 3.80 -10.94 -2.37
CA GLY A 31 5.22 -11.33 -2.30
C GLY A 31 5.46 -12.82 -2.52
N HIS A 32 4.50 -13.49 -3.16
CA HIS A 32 4.56 -14.90 -3.49
C HIS A 32 4.88 -15.11 -4.96
N PHE A 33 5.36 -16.30 -5.29
CA PHE A 33 5.55 -16.79 -6.64
C PHE A 33 4.75 -18.08 -6.81
N VAL A 34 4.16 -18.26 -7.99
CA VAL A 34 3.33 -19.43 -8.27
C VAL A 34 4.23 -20.57 -8.72
N VAL A 35 4.35 -21.60 -7.88
CA VAL A 35 5.00 -22.86 -8.23
C VAL A 35 3.92 -23.91 -8.48
N ARG A 36 4.04 -24.66 -9.58
CA ARG A 36 3.21 -25.84 -9.84
C ARG A 36 4.10 -27.05 -9.66
N LEU A 37 3.78 -27.88 -8.67
CA LEU A 37 4.54 -29.10 -8.40
C LEU A 37 4.39 -30.09 -9.57
N PRO A 38 5.41 -30.91 -9.85
CA PRO A 38 5.31 -31.99 -10.83
C PRO A 38 4.27 -33.03 -10.39
N GLU A 39 3.98 -33.97 -11.28
CA GLU A 39 3.22 -35.18 -10.92
C GLU A 39 4.00 -36.02 -9.89
N PRO A 40 3.31 -36.72 -8.96
CA PRO A 40 1.85 -36.88 -8.88
C PRO A 40 1.08 -35.78 -8.13
N GLU A 41 1.75 -34.85 -7.46
CA GLU A 41 1.10 -33.86 -6.58
C GLU A 41 0.25 -32.85 -7.37
N SER A 42 0.75 -32.37 -8.51
CA SER A 42 0.08 -31.41 -9.41
C SER A 42 -0.57 -30.21 -8.69
N ARG A 43 0.07 -29.75 -7.61
CA ARG A 43 -0.47 -28.74 -6.68
C ARG A 43 0.12 -27.36 -6.95
N VAL A 44 -0.68 -26.31 -6.75
CA VAL A 44 -0.18 -24.93 -6.69
C VAL A 44 0.37 -24.62 -5.31
N VAL A 45 1.60 -24.11 -5.27
CA VAL A 45 2.26 -23.61 -4.06
C VAL A 45 2.55 -22.12 -4.24
N PHE A 46 2.10 -21.31 -3.28
CA PHE A 46 2.50 -19.90 -3.19
C PHE A 46 3.81 -19.82 -2.42
N THR A 47 4.90 -19.63 -3.17
CA THR A 47 6.26 -19.76 -2.67
C THR A 47 6.89 -18.39 -2.41
N ARG A 48 7.49 -18.15 -1.24
CA ARG A 48 8.32 -16.95 -0.99
C ARG A 48 9.80 -17.24 -1.26
N HIS A 49 10.63 -16.18 -1.26
CA HIS A 49 12.08 -16.26 -1.41
C HIS A 49 12.58 -16.81 -2.76
N ALA A 50 11.74 -16.76 -3.79
CA ALA A 50 12.01 -17.23 -5.14
C ALA A 50 12.01 -16.07 -6.16
N LEU A 51 12.39 -16.35 -7.41
CA LEU A 51 12.21 -15.49 -8.58
C LEU A 51 11.70 -16.30 -9.78
N PRO A 52 10.97 -15.68 -10.74
CA PRO A 52 10.47 -16.39 -11.90
C PRO A 52 11.60 -17.03 -12.72
N GLY A 53 11.37 -18.25 -13.19
CA GLY A 53 12.33 -19.01 -14.00
C GLY A 53 13.38 -19.80 -13.19
N GLU A 54 13.45 -19.62 -11.88
CA GLU A 54 14.38 -20.37 -11.04
C GLU A 54 14.01 -21.84 -10.91
N ARG A 55 15.04 -22.68 -10.67
CA ARG A 55 14.85 -24.01 -10.10
C ARG A 55 15.18 -23.97 -8.62
N VAL A 56 14.25 -24.41 -7.79
CA VAL A 56 14.37 -24.32 -6.33
C VAL A 56 13.89 -25.60 -5.66
N VAL A 57 14.36 -25.82 -4.42
CA VAL A 57 13.71 -26.74 -3.47
C VAL A 57 12.73 -25.91 -2.65
N VAL A 58 11.44 -26.19 -2.78
CA VAL A 58 10.37 -25.57 -1.99
C VAL A 58 10.08 -26.45 -0.77
N GLU A 59 10.14 -25.87 0.43
CA GLU A 59 9.63 -26.50 1.65
C GLU A 59 8.24 -25.97 1.96
N ILE A 60 7.27 -26.85 2.18
CA ILE A 60 5.90 -26.47 2.51
C ILE A 60 5.81 -25.95 3.95
N THR A 61 5.23 -24.76 4.12
CA THR A 61 5.09 -24.07 5.42
C THR A 61 3.64 -24.03 5.91
N GLU A 62 2.65 -24.13 5.00
CA GLU A 62 1.23 -24.19 5.35
C GLU A 62 0.46 -25.01 4.31
N GLY A 63 -0.26 -26.05 4.76
CA GLY A 63 -1.16 -26.81 3.89
C GLY A 63 -1.42 -28.24 4.32
N THR A 64 -2.57 -28.76 3.91
CA THR A 64 -2.98 -30.17 4.04
C THR A 64 -3.40 -30.74 2.68
N ASP A 65 -3.45 -32.07 2.53
CA ASP A 65 -3.84 -32.74 1.27
C ASP A 65 -5.13 -32.22 0.62
N GLY A 66 -6.12 -31.90 1.45
CA GLY A 66 -7.43 -31.44 1.02
C GLY A 66 -7.48 -29.96 0.66
N ASP A 67 -6.37 -29.22 0.77
CA ASP A 67 -6.30 -27.81 0.43
C ASP A 67 -6.01 -27.60 -1.06
N ARG A 68 -6.70 -26.62 -1.67
CA ARG A 68 -6.56 -26.33 -3.11
C ARG A 68 -5.16 -25.85 -3.50
N PHE A 69 -4.44 -25.25 -2.55
CA PHE A 69 -3.08 -24.76 -2.70
C PHE A 69 -2.35 -24.92 -1.37
N TRP A 70 -1.02 -24.89 -1.43
CA TRP A 70 -0.15 -24.80 -0.26
C TRP A 70 0.63 -23.48 -0.25
N ARG A 71 1.33 -23.22 0.84
CA ARG A 71 2.37 -22.18 0.93
C ARG A 71 3.68 -22.83 1.26
N GLY A 72 4.75 -22.23 0.77
CA GLY A 72 6.09 -22.70 1.05
C GLY A 72 7.11 -21.58 0.90
N ASP A 73 8.33 -21.90 1.26
CA ASP A 73 9.49 -21.06 1.04
C ASP A 73 10.48 -21.81 0.14
N ALA A 74 11.12 -21.09 -0.79
CA ALA A 74 12.28 -21.63 -1.49
C ALA A 74 13.45 -21.69 -0.49
N VAL A 75 13.78 -22.89 0.00
CA VAL A 75 14.84 -23.12 1.00
C VAL A 75 16.20 -23.36 0.36
N GLU A 76 16.22 -23.73 -0.92
CA GLU A 76 17.42 -23.90 -1.72
C GLU A 76 17.19 -23.41 -3.16
N VAL A 77 18.18 -22.73 -3.73
CA VAL A 77 18.15 -22.24 -5.11
C VAL A 77 19.15 -23.06 -5.93
N LEU A 78 18.63 -23.97 -6.76
CA LEU A 78 19.43 -24.87 -7.60
C LEU A 78 19.92 -24.17 -8.88
N SER A 79 19.11 -23.25 -9.40
CA SER A 79 19.47 -22.37 -10.51
C SER A 79 18.84 -21.01 -10.29
N ALA A 80 19.69 -20.00 -10.09
CA ALA A 80 19.29 -18.63 -9.76
C ALA A 80 18.95 -17.82 -11.02
N ALA A 81 17.96 -16.93 -10.88
CA ALA A 81 17.67 -15.94 -11.90
C ALA A 81 18.76 -14.84 -11.92
N PRO A 82 18.99 -14.16 -13.06
CA PRO A 82 20.01 -13.12 -13.16
C PRO A 82 19.87 -11.98 -12.14
N ASP A 83 18.63 -11.66 -11.75
CA ASP A 83 18.32 -10.60 -10.80
C ASP A 83 18.36 -11.02 -9.33
N ARG A 84 18.74 -12.28 -9.05
CA ARG A 84 18.95 -12.73 -7.67
C ARG A 84 20.20 -12.08 -7.09
N VAL A 85 20.09 -11.59 -5.86
CA VAL A 85 21.22 -11.12 -5.05
C VAL A 85 21.20 -11.81 -3.69
N THR A 86 22.35 -11.79 -3.02
CA THR A 86 22.42 -12.14 -1.61
C THR A 86 21.68 -11.05 -0.81
N PRO A 87 20.68 -11.40 0.01
CA PRO A 87 20.03 -10.44 0.89
C PRO A 87 21.05 -9.72 1.78
N PRO A 88 21.04 -8.37 1.85
CA PRO A 88 21.96 -7.66 2.74
C PRO A 88 21.58 -7.85 4.22
N CYS A 89 20.30 -8.09 4.53
CA CYS A 89 19.86 -8.33 5.90
C CYS A 89 20.02 -9.81 6.27
N PRO A 90 20.74 -10.15 7.36
CA PRO A 90 20.90 -11.54 7.81
C PRO A 90 19.57 -12.16 8.29
N PHE A 91 18.55 -11.34 8.56
CA PHE A 91 17.23 -11.79 9.00
C PHE A 91 16.23 -11.95 7.86
N ALA A 92 16.62 -11.68 6.61
CA ALA A 92 15.77 -11.84 5.44
C ALA A 92 16.01 -13.21 4.79
N GLY A 93 15.05 -14.13 4.96
CA GLY A 93 15.13 -15.46 4.36
C GLY A 93 14.03 -16.41 4.83
N PRO A 94 14.00 -17.64 4.29
CA PRO A 94 13.05 -18.69 4.69
C PRO A 94 13.03 -18.92 6.19
N GLY A 95 11.85 -18.96 6.80
CA GLY A 95 11.70 -19.17 8.25
C GLY A 95 12.23 -18.04 9.16
N LEU A 96 12.62 -16.88 8.60
CA LEU A 96 13.13 -15.72 9.35
C LEU A 96 12.11 -14.57 9.38
N CYS A 97 12.59 -13.33 9.53
CA CYS A 97 11.77 -12.13 9.69
C CYS A 97 10.76 -11.98 8.55
N GLY A 98 9.49 -11.74 8.91
CA GLY A 98 8.42 -11.55 7.93
C GLY A 98 8.31 -10.14 7.36
N GLY A 99 9.26 -9.25 7.66
CA GLY A 99 9.18 -7.83 7.32
C GLY A 99 9.55 -7.46 5.89
N CYS A 100 10.35 -8.28 5.21
CA CYS A 100 10.77 -8.05 3.82
C CYS A 100 10.53 -9.29 2.96
N ASP A 101 10.10 -9.07 1.72
CA ASP A 101 9.75 -10.12 0.77
C ASP A 101 10.78 -10.28 -0.34
N PHE A 102 11.48 -9.20 -0.71
CA PHE A 102 12.27 -9.12 -1.94
C PHE A 102 13.75 -8.75 -1.75
N GLN A 103 14.31 -8.87 -0.54
CA GLN A 103 15.73 -8.56 -0.33
C GLN A 103 16.70 -9.43 -1.16
N HIS A 104 16.25 -10.59 -1.63
CA HIS A 104 16.99 -11.45 -2.55
C HIS A 104 16.89 -11.03 -4.03
N VAL A 105 16.27 -9.88 -4.33
CA VAL A 105 15.99 -9.40 -5.69
C VAL A 105 16.60 -8.02 -5.88
N ARG A 106 17.29 -7.78 -7.01
CA ARG A 106 17.78 -6.44 -7.38
C ARG A 106 16.63 -5.43 -7.43
N VAL A 107 16.85 -4.22 -6.91
CA VAL A 107 15.81 -3.17 -6.79
C VAL A 107 15.04 -2.90 -8.10
N PRO A 108 15.68 -2.73 -9.28
CA PRO A 108 14.94 -2.57 -10.54
C PRO A 108 13.98 -3.72 -10.82
N ALA A 109 14.44 -4.97 -10.63
CA ALA A 109 13.60 -6.15 -10.84
C ALA A 109 12.45 -6.24 -9.82
N GLN A 110 12.61 -5.72 -8.59
CA GLN A 110 11.49 -5.62 -7.64
C GLN A 110 10.34 -4.79 -8.21
N ARG A 111 10.66 -3.69 -8.91
CA ARG A 111 9.68 -2.80 -9.53
C ARG A 111 8.98 -3.45 -10.71
N ASP A 112 9.71 -4.24 -11.50
CA ASP A 112 9.13 -5.04 -12.58
C ASP A 112 8.15 -6.09 -12.06
N LEU A 113 8.48 -6.74 -10.94
CA LEU A 113 7.58 -7.67 -10.26
C LEU A 113 6.33 -6.95 -9.73
N LYS A 114 6.49 -5.80 -9.08
CA LYS A 114 5.37 -4.98 -8.59
C LYS A 114 4.46 -4.51 -9.74
N ALA A 115 5.04 -4.03 -10.84
CA ALA A 115 4.31 -3.65 -12.04
C ALA A 115 3.51 -4.82 -12.62
N SER A 116 4.10 -6.01 -12.64
CA SER A 116 3.44 -7.25 -13.09
C SER A 116 2.25 -7.61 -12.20
N VAL A 117 2.38 -7.47 -10.88
CA VAL A 117 1.25 -7.68 -9.93
C VAL A 117 0.13 -6.68 -10.17
N VAL A 118 0.43 -5.37 -10.26
CA VAL A 118 -0.59 -4.34 -10.50
C VAL A 118 -1.32 -4.60 -11.81
N ARG A 119 -0.59 -4.89 -12.90
CA ARG A 119 -1.15 -5.26 -14.19
C ARG A 119 -2.08 -6.47 -14.09
N GLU A 120 -1.62 -7.55 -13.46
CA GLU A 120 -2.42 -8.76 -13.30
C GLU A 120 -3.72 -8.50 -12.51
N GLN A 121 -3.66 -7.72 -11.44
CA GLN A 121 -4.86 -7.40 -10.64
C GLN A 121 -5.85 -6.57 -11.45
N LEU A 122 -5.40 -5.54 -12.17
CA LEU A 122 -6.28 -4.70 -12.98
C LEU A 122 -6.93 -5.45 -14.15
N VAL A 123 -6.24 -6.42 -14.74
CA VAL A 123 -6.84 -7.31 -15.76
C VAL A 123 -7.87 -8.26 -15.12
N ARG A 124 -7.47 -8.98 -14.07
CA ARG A 124 -8.29 -10.08 -13.52
C ARG A 124 -9.47 -9.61 -12.68
N LEU A 125 -9.27 -8.56 -11.89
CA LEU A 125 -10.26 -8.05 -10.94
C LEU A 125 -10.85 -6.72 -11.40
N GLY A 126 -10.06 -5.87 -12.07
CA GLY A 126 -10.50 -4.60 -12.61
C GLY A 126 -11.24 -4.68 -13.94
N GLY A 127 -11.19 -5.83 -14.62
CA GLY A 127 -11.87 -6.03 -15.91
C GLY A 127 -11.24 -5.26 -17.07
N LEU A 128 -10.03 -4.72 -16.91
CA LEU A 128 -9.32 -4.06 -18.00
C LEU A 128 -8.82 -5.09 -19.02
N ALA A 129 -8.80 -4.70 -20.29
CA ALA A 129 -8.16 -5.49 -21.34
C ALA A 129 -6.65 -5.61 -21.08
N ALA A 130 -6.06 -6.76 -21.41
CA ALA A 130 -4.63 -7.02 -21.16
C ALA A 130 -3.70 -6.08 -21.96
N ASP A 131 -4.18 -5.57 -23.09
CA ASP A 131 -3.51 -4.62 -23.97
C ASP A 131 -3.92 -3.16 -23.69
N HIS A 132 -4.62 -2.89 -22.59
CA HIS A 132 -5.02 -1.54 -22.21
C HIS A 132 -3.79 -0.60 -22.14
N PRO A 133 -3.81 0.60 -22.76
CA PRO A 133 -2.62 1.46 -22.86
C PRO A 133 -1.96 1.80 -21.51
N LEU A 134 -2.78 2.06 -20.49
CA LEU A 134 -2.29 2.32 -19.12
C LEU A 134 -1.52 1.12 -18.52
N LEU A 135 -1.83 -0.10 -18.94
CA LEU A 135 -1.17 -1.32 -18.46
C LEU A 135 0.10 -1.66 -19.24
N ALA A 136 0.09 -1.39 -20.55
CA ALA A 136 1.25 -1.60 -21.41
C ALA A 136 2.44 -0.72 -20.99
N GLY A 137 2.18 0.55 -20.65
CA GLY A 137 3.20 1.51 -20.19
C GLY A 137 3.41 1.55 -18.67
N LEU A 138 2.80 0.63 -17.91
CA LEU A 138 2.86 0.69 -16.43
C LEU A 138 4.28 0.43 -15.92
N VAL A 139 4.83 1.44 -15.25
CA VAL A 139 6.10 1.39 -14.52
C VAL A 139 5.84 1.72 -13.06
N VAL A 140 6.52 1.00 -12.17
CA VAL A 140 6.58 1.36 -10.75
C VAL A 140 7.81 2.23 -10.52
N GLY A 141 7.58 3.51 -10.23
CA GLY A 141 8.64 4.48 -10.04
C GLY A 141 9.34 4.33 -8.69
N GLY A 142 10.67 4.37 -8.70
CA GLY A 142 11.46 4.52 -7.46
C GLY A 142 11.20 5.88 -6.82
N VAL A 143 11.19 5.93 -5.48
CA VAL A 143 11.03 7.16 -4.73
C VAL A 143 12.27 7.38 -3.88
N PRO A 144 13.18 8.29 -4.28
CA PRO A 144 14.39 8.54 -3.51
C PRO A 144 14.06 9.07 -2.10
N VAL A 145 14.87 8.64 -1.13
CA VAL A 145 14.80 9.15 0.24
C VAL A 145 15.59 10.46 0.32
N PRO A 146 14.97 11.58 0.71
CA PRO A 146 15.69 12.84 0.89
C PRO A 146 16.63 12.77 2.10
N GLU A 147 17.74 13.48 2.00
CA GLU A 147 18.69 13.71 3.09
C GLU A 147 18.60 15.16 3.60
N GLY A 148 19.08 15.40 4.82
CA GLY A 148 18.97 16.71 5.48
C GLY A 148 19.77 17.84 4.82
N ASP A 149 20.70 17.52 3.92
CA ASP A 149 21.53 18.45 3.17
C ASP A 149 20.95 18.82 1.78
N GLY A 150 19.73 18.34 1.48
CA GLY A 150 19.07 18.55 0.18
C GLY A 150 19.49 17.55 -0.90
N SER A 151 20.39 16.61 -0.60
CA SER A 151 20.67 15.48 -1.48
C SER A 151 19.62 14.36 -1.32
N THR A 152 19.75 13.30 -2.13
CA THR A 152 18.93 12.10 -1.99
C THR A 152 19.82 10.88 -1.83
N ARG A 153 19.38 9.93 -0.99
CA ARG A 153 20.05 8.65 -0.81
C ARG A 153 20.18 7.90 -2.13
N PRO A 154 21.21 7.04 -2.26
CA PRO A 154 21.22 5.99 -3.26
C PRO A 154 19.92 5.19 -3.22
N ASP A 155 19.41 4.85 -4.40
CA ASP A 155 18.20 4.04 -4.55
C ASP A 155 18.50 2.55 -4.36
N ASP A 156 19.01 2.20 -3.17
CA ASP A 156 19.36 0.85 -2.76
C ASP A 156 18.20 0.13 -2.05
N GLY A 157 17.08 0.83 -1.85
CA GLY A 157 15.86 0.33 -1.20
C GLY A 157 15.97 0.12 0.31
N LEU A 158 16.98 0.70 0.96
CA LEU A 158 17.22 0.59 2.40
C LEU A 158 16.97 1.92 3.13
N ARG A 159 16.90 1.87 4.46
CA ARG A 159 16.83 3.04 5.37
C ARG A 159 15.73 4.08 5.09
N TRP A 160 14.64 3.67 4.46
CA TRP A 160 13.53 4.56 4.13
C TRP A 160 12.44 4.61 5.21
N ARG A 161 12.34 3.60 6.07
CA ARG A 161 11.21 3.44 6.98
C ARG A 161 11.42 4.23 8.26
N THR A 162 10.74 5.37 8.39
CA THR A 162 10.84 6.30 9.52
C THR A 162 10.06 5.88 10.75
N ARG A 163 9.16 4.90 10.63
CA ARG A 163 8.39 4.35 11.76
C ARG A 163 8.30 2.82 11.70
N GLN A 164 8.67 2.19 12.80
CA GLN A 164 8.72 0.75 12.99
C GLN A 164 8.34 0.46 14.45
N ARG A 165 7.62 -0.65 14.67
CA ARG A 165 7.40 -1.21 16.01
C ARG A 165 8.14 -2.53 16.09
N TYR A 166 8.88 -2.71 17.18
CA TYR A 166 9.56 -3.95 17.52
C TYR A 166 8.79 -4.62 18.66
N ALA A 167 8.69 -5.95 18.61
CA ALA A 167 8.33 -6.71 19.80
C ALA A 167 9.55 -6.80 20.72
N GLU A 168 9.34 -7.19 21.97
CA GLU A 168 10.42 -7.44 22.91
C GLU A 168 10.45 -8.92 23.30
N LEU A 169 11.64 -9.51 23.29
CA LEU A 169 11.89 -10.82 23.87
C LEU A 169 11.99 -10.73 25.41
N PRO A 170 11.85 -11.85 26.13
CA PRO A 170 12.25 -11.91 27.54
C PRO A 170 13.69 -11.41 27.70
N GLY A 171 13.88 -10.31 28.43
CA GLY A 171 15.17 -9.61 28.55
C GLY A 171 15.27 -8.28 27.79
N GLY A 172 14.20 -7.84 27.11
CA GLY A 172 14.12 -6.50 26.50
C GLY A 172 14.78 -6.38 25.13
N GLN A 173 15.30 -7.47 24.55
CA GLN A 173 15.90 -7.42 23.22
C GLN A 173 14.80 -7.17 22.16
N PRO A 174 14.99 -6.20 21.26
CA PRO A 174 14.09 -5.98 20.14
C PRO A 174 13.98 -7.20 19.21
N ALA A 175 12.77 -7.42 18.70
CA ALA A 175 12.47 -8.57 17.86
C ALA A 175 11.37 -8.26 16.85
N MET A 176 11.34 -9.07 15.80
CA MET A 176 10.31 -9.07 14.77
C MET A 176 9.65 -10.44 14.71
N ARG A 177 8.40 -10.49 14.23
CA ARG A 177 7.73 -11.78 14.00
C ARG A 177 8.28 -12.46 12.76
N LYS A 178 8.45 -13.77 12.83
CA LYS A 178 8.63 -14.59 11.64
C LYS A 178 7.39 -14.50 10.75
N HIS A 179 7.56 -14.72 9.45
CA HIS A 179 6.47 -14.61 8.48
C HIS A 179 5.28 -15.51 8.87
N ARG A 180 4.07 -14.93 8.95
CA ARG A 180 2.82 -15.62 9.34
C ARG A 180 2.93 -16.44 10.63
N SER A 181 3.79 -16.04 11.57
CA SER A 181 4.00 -16.74 12.84
C SER A 181 3.85 -15.80 14.04
N HIS A 182 3.61 -16.40 15.20
CA HIS A 182 3.71 -15.72 16.50
C HIS A 182 5.12 -15.79 17.10
N GLU A 183 5.99 -16.59 16.50
CA GLU A 183 7.38 -16.71 16.91
C GLU A 183 8.17 -15.44 16.57
N LEU A 184 9.03 -15.05 17.51
CA LEU A 184 9.88 -13.87 17.41
C LEU A 184 11.30 -14.25 16.99
N VAL A 185 11.88 -13.46 16.10
CA VAL A 185 13.31 -13.47 15.77
C VAL A 185 13.93 -12.20 16.33
N ALA A 186 15.01 -12.34 17.08
CA ALA A 186 15.74 -11.21 17.63
C ALA A 186 16.40 -10.41 16.50
N ILE A 187 16.30 -9.08 16.55
CA ILE A 187 16.82 -8.20 15.50
C ILE A 187 17.71 -7.15 16.17
N ASP A 188 18.99 -7.12 15.80
CA ASP A 188 19.94 -6.09 16.23
C ASP A 188 19.92 -4.88 15.30
N ASP A 189 19.65 -5.08 14.01
CA ASP A 189 19.45 -4.00 13.03
C ASP A 189 18.37 -4.34 11.99
N CYS A 190 17.56 -3.35 11.66
CA CYS A 190 16.55 -3.44 10.61
C CYS A 190 16.99 -2.57 9.41
N LEU A 191 17.51 -3.18 8.34
CA LEU A 191 18.12 -2.43 7.23
C LEU A 191 17.16 -1.51 6.46
N ILE A 192 15.85 -1.77 6.51
CA ILE A 192 14.85 -0.86 5.92
C ILE A 192 14.50 0.30 6.84
N ALA A 193 14.76 0.20 8.15
CA ALA A 193 14.49 1.26 9.12
C ALA A 193 15.50 2.40 8.96
N ALA A 194 14.99 3.63 8.87
CA ALA A 194 15.81 4.84 8.96
C ALA A 194 16.52 4.90 10.31
N GLU A 195 17.58 5.71 10.42
CA GLU A 195 18.48 5.71 11.59
C GLU A 195 17.73 5.86 12.92
N GLY A 196 16.81 6.83 13.02
CA GLY A 196 16.00 7.06 14.23
C GLY A 196 14.91 6.02 14.52
N ALA A 197 14.70 5.05 13.62
CA ALA A 197 13.71 3.98 13.75
C ALA A 197 14.33 2.58 13.92
N ARG A 198 15.65 2.51 14.12
CA ARG A 198 16.39 1.26 14.32
C ARG A 198 16.04 0.61 15.67
N PRO A 199 16.25 -0.72 15.81
CA PRO A 199 16.04 -1.40 17.09
C PRO A 199 16.82 -0.75 18.23
N GLY A 200 16.20 -0.62 19.41
CA GLY A 200 16.84 -0.04 20.58
C GLY A 200 17.00 1.48 20.56
N GLN A 201 16.60 2.16 19.47
CA GLN A 201 16.38 3.59 19.50
C GLN A 201 15.04 3.85 20.19
N GLU A 202 15.03 4.71 21.20
CA GLU A 202 13.78 5.28 21.70
C GLU A 202 13.19 6.10 20.56
N HIS A 203 12.18 5.56 19.86
CA HIS A 203 11.19 6.46 19.32
C HIS A 203 10.65 7.22 20.51
N GLU A 204 10.63 8.55 20.45
CA GLU A 204 9.96 9.43 21.41
C GLU A 204 8.45 9.10 21.47
N ALA A 205 8.13 7.96 22.09
CA ALA A 205 6.82 7.36 22.20
C ALA A 205 6.47 7.10 23.67
N ALA A 206 7.01 7.94 24.55
CA ALA A 206 6.67 7.99 25.96
C ALA A 206 6.33 9.43 26.38
N GLY A 207 5.15 9.89 25.99
CA GLY A 207 4.57 11.15 26.43
C GLY A 207 3.32 11.50 25.63
N THR A 208 2.41 12.30 26.20
CA THR A 208 1.34 12.98 25.46
C THR A 208 1.93 14.09 24.58
N SER A 209 2.85 13.74 23.68
CA SER A 209 3.51 14.64 22.74
C SER A 209 2.96 14.43 21.32
N TYR A 210 2.86 15.50 20.56
CA TYR A 210 2.53 15.48 19.14
C TYR A 210 3.82 15.53 18.33
N ASP A 211 3.87 14.82 17.21
CA ASP A 211 4.94 14.92 16.22
C ASP A 211 4.49 15.93 15.15
N ALA A 212 5.34 16.92 14.85
CA ALA A 212 5.07 17.92 13.82
C ALA A 212 5.82 17.55 12.54
N ARG A 213 5.11 17.46 11.42
CA ARG A 213 5.69 17.09 10.13
C ARG A 213 5.42 18.18 9.11
N SER A 214 6.49 18.84 8.66
CA SER A 214 6.42 19.76 7.54
C SER A 214 6.42 19.00 6.23
N VAL A 215 5.44 19.27 5.37
CA VAL A 215 5.38 18.75 4.00
C VAL A 215 5.44 19.93 3.05
N THR A 216 6.41 19.91 2.13
CA THR A 216 6.49 20.86 1.03
C THR A 216 6.09 20.16 -0.27
N ALA A 217 5.02 20.63 -0.90
CA ALA A 217 4.50 20.11 -2.16
C ALA A 217 3.80 21.24 -2.94
N ALA A 218 3.86 21.18 -4.27
CA ALA A 218 3.19 22.15 -5.15
C ALA A 218 3.50 23.65 -4.81
N GLY A 219 4.70 23.94 -4.30
CA GLY A 219 5.12 25.30 -3.95
C GLY A 219 4.62 25.83 -2.60
N ALA A 220 3.88 25.02 -1.82
CA ALA A 220 3.44 25.34 -0.48
C ALA A 220 4.09 24.42 0.56
N THR A 221 4.23 24.92 1.79
CA THR A 221 4.66 24.14 2.95
C THR A 221 3.60 24.20 4.03
N HIS A 222 3.18 23.04 4.53
CA HIS A 222 2.24 22.94 5.65
C HIS A 222 2.81 22.04 6.74
N ASP A 223 2.56 22.43 7.99
CA ASP A 223 2.90 21.65 9.16
C ASP A 223 1.68 20.84 9.61
N PHE A 224 1.89 19.54 9.80
CA PHE A 224 0.88 18.61 10.29
C PHE A 224 1.23 18.20 11.71
N ALA A 225 0.32 18.50 12.65
CA ALA A 225 0.38 17.91 13.98
C ALA A 225 -0.27 16.52 13.93
N LEU A 226 0.39 15.52 14.49
CA LEU A 226 -0.17 14.18 14.62
C LEU A 226 0.19 13.53 15.95
N ALA A 227 -0.68 12.63 16.40
CA ALA A 227 -0.38 11.76 17.52
C ALA A 227 0.83 10.87 17.18
N VAL A 228 1.69 10.62 18.17
CA VAL A 228 2.89 9.78 18.00
C VAL A 228 2.54 8.37 17.51
N ASP A 229 1.41 7.82 17.98
CA ASP A 229 0.87 6.54 17.55
C ASP A 229 -0.08 6.63 16.35
N GLY A 230 -0.40 7.86 15.90
CA GLY A 230 -1.23 8.13 14.74
C GLY A 230 -0.59 7.66 13.43
N PHE A 231 -1.44 7.37 12.44
CA PHE A 231 -0.98 7.01 11.11
C PHE A 231 -0.25 8.19 10.45
N TRP A 232 0.89 7.89 9.85
CA TRP A 232 1.63 8.77 8.96
C TRP A 232 2.37 7.92 7.94
N GLN A 233 2.61 8.50 6.77
CA GLN A 233 3.37 7.84 5.73
C GLN A 233 4.78 7.49 6.22
N VAL A 234 5.13 6.20 6.21
CA VAL A 234 6.38 5.69 6.77
C VAL A 234 7.60 5.98 5.89
N HIS A 235 7.38 6.30 4.61
CA HIS A 235 8.43 6.73 3.69
C HIS A 235 8.49 8.27 3.71
N PRO A 236 9.65 8.90 3.93
CA PRO A 236 9.75 10.35 4.16
C PRO A 236 9.31 11.18 2.96
N ALA A 237 9.55 10.70 1.73
CA ALA A 237 9.09 11.38 0.52
C ALA A 237 7.62 11.13 0.15
N ALA A 238 6.95 10.16 0.79
CA ALA A 238 5.60 9.75 0.38
C ALA A 238 4.56 10.87 0.46
N PRO A 239 4.46 11.68 1.54
CA PRO A 239 3.47 12.76 1.59
C PRO A 239 3.58 13.72 0.41
N ARG A 240 4.80 14.16 0.09
CA ARG A 240 5.06 15.06 -1.04
C ARG A 240 4.68 14.41 -2.37
N VAL A 241 5.21 13.21 -2.65
CA VAL A 241 4.99 12.53 -3.94
C VAL A 241 3.52 12.22 -4.17
N LEU A 242 2.80 11.78 -3.14
CA LEU A 242 1.38 11.49 -3.23
C LEU A 242 0.55 12.76 -3.41
N VAL A 243 0.82 13.83 -2.64
CA VAL A 243 0.13 15.12 -2.79
C VAL A 243 0.35 15.68 -4.18
N GLU A 244 1.60 15.76 -4.66
CA GLU A 244 1.91 16.27 -6.00
C GLU A 244 1.17 15.48 -7.08
N THR A 245 1.15 14.15 -6.96
CA THR A 245 0.47 13.28 -7.93
C THR A 245 -1.06 13.47 -7.90
N VAL A 246 -1.66 13.55 -6.70
CA VAL A 246 -3.11 13.78 -6.55
C VAL A 246 -3.50 15.14 -7.12
N LEU A 247 -2.75 16.21 -6.82
CA LEU A 247 -3.01 17.54 -7.36
C LEU A 247 -2.86 17.59 -8.89
N GLU A 248 -1.81 16.95 -9.43
CA GLU A 248 -1.61 16.84 -10.88
C GLU A 248 -2.80 16.16 -11.55
N MET A 249 -3.22 15.00 -11.02
CA MET A 249 -4.31 14.20 -11.58
C MET A 249 -5.67 14.89 -11.46
N LEU A 250 -6.00 15.46 -10.31
CA LEU A 250 -7.27 16.17 -10.12
C LEU A 250 -7.33 17.50 -10.86
N SER A 251 -6.17 18.16 -10.99
CA SER A 251 -6.05 19.54 -11.50
C SER A 251 -7.13 20.45 -10.87
N PRO A 252 -7.11 20.66 -9.53
CA PRO A 252 -8.16 21.40 -8.83
C PRO A 252 -8.27 22.84 -9.33
N ARG A 253 -9.50 23.34 -9.40
CA ARG A 253 -9.82 24.69 -9.87
C ARG A 253 -10.49 25.48 -8.75
N ALA A 254 -10.30 26.80 -8.79
CA ALA A 254 -10.95 27.70 -7.85
C ALA A 254 -12.48 27.51 -7.86
N GLY A 255 -13.09 27.37 -6.69
CA GLY A 255 -14.53 27.19 -6.51
C GLY A 255 -15.04 25.75 -6.57
N GLU A 256 -14.18 24.75 -6.81
CA GLU A 256 -14.60 23.34 -6.88
C GLU A 256 -14.83 22.72 -5.49
N ALA A 257 -16.03 22.16 -5.27
CA ALA A 257 -16.37 21.46 -4.06
C ALA A 257 -15.59 20.14 -3.96
N THR A 258 -14.90 19.92 -2.84
CA THR A 258 -14.01 18.75 -2.67
C THR A 258 -14.45 17.88 -1.49
N LEU A 259 -14.38 16.57 -1.68
CA LEU A 259 -14.57 15.55 -0.64
C LEU A 259 -13.28 14.72 -0.48
N ASP A 260 -12.67 14.75 0.70
CA ASP A 260 -11.50 13.94 1.07
C ASP A 260 -11.95 12.80 2.00
N LEU A 261 -11.90 11.57 1.52
CA LEU A 261 -12.41 10.38 2.22
C LEU A 261 -11.26 9.56 2.77
N TYR A 262 -11.43 9.10 4.02
CA TYR A 262 -10.35 8.50 4.81
C TYR A 262 -9.19 9.48 5.01
N ALA A 263 -9.55 10.73 5.32
CA ALA A 263 -8.67 11.89 5.23
C ALA A 263 -7.47 11.84 6.19
N GLY A 264 -7.49 10.96 7.21
CA GLY A 264 -6.47 10.90 8.24
C GLY A 264 -6.34 12.25 8.95
N VAL A 265 -5.16 12.86 8.89
CA VAL A 265 -4.90 14.19 9.46
C VAL A 265 -5.15 15.33 8.46
N GLY A 266 -5.83 15.06 7.34
CA GLY A 266 -6.20 16.04 6.32
C GLY A 266 -5.06 16.40 5.36
N LEU A 267 -4.16 15.45 5.06
CA LEU A 267 -3.00 15.70 4.19
C LEU A 267 -3.42 16.22 2.82
N PHE A 268 -4.28 15.48 2.11
CA PHE A 268 -4.70 15.87 0.76
C PHE A 268 -5.63 17.09 0.80
N ALA A 269 -6.64 17.08 1.65
CA ALA A 269 -7.54 18.21 1.88
C ALA A 269 -6.78 19.53 2.07
N ARG A 270 -5.69 19.53 2.85
CA ARG A 270 -4.92 20.75 3.13
C ARG A 270 -4.24 21.35 1.90
N PHE A 271 -3.73 20.51 1.01
CA PHE A 271 -3.12 20.99 -0.23
C PHE A 271 -4.14 21.29 -1.31
N VAL A 272 -5.26 20.55 -1.35
CA VAL A 272 -6.37 20.88 -2.27
C VAL A 272 -7.01 22.21 -1.88
N SER A 273 -7.13 22.54 -0.58
CA SER A 273 -7.69 23.82 -0.13
C SER A 273 -6.97 25.04 -0.72
N ASP A 274 -5.64 24.98 -0.88
CA ASP A 274 -4.87 26.07 -1.44
C ASP A 274 -5.24 26.36 -2.90
N ALA A 275 -5.60 25.33 -3.66
CA ALA A 275 -5.94 25.43 -5.07
C ALA A 275 -7.40 25.85 -5.32
N ILE A 276 -8.34 25.38 -4.48
CA ILE A 276 -9.77 25.64 -4.66
C ILE A 276 -10.24 26.96 -4.03
N GLY A 277 -9.44 27.57 -3.15
CA GLY A 277 -9.72 28.83 -2.45
C GLY A 277 -10.42 28.65 -1.10
N SER A 278 -10.06 29.46 -0.10
CA SER A 278 -10.39 29.24 1.32
C SER A 278 -11.88 29.21 1.69
N GLY A 279 -12.73 29.90 0.94
CA GLY A 279 -14.18 29.94 1.16
C GLY A 279 -14.96 28.82 0.46
N THR A 280 -14.28 27.97 -0.31
CA THR A 280 -14.90 26.92 -1.08
C THR A 280 -15.23 25.72 -0.21
N ARG A 281 -16.30 25.01 -0.52
CA ARG A 281 -16.70 23.82 0.24
C ARG A 281 -15.62 22.73 0.17
N LEU A 282 -15.14 22.31 1.33
CA LEU A 282 -14.25 21.16 1.49
C LEU A 282 -14.77 20.28 2.63
N VAL A 283 -15.03 19.00 2.36
CA VAL A 283 -15.42 18.04 3.40
C VAL A 283 -14.35 16.97 3.53
N ALA A 284 -13.85 16.75 4.74
CA ALA A 284 -12.94 15.66 5.07
C ALA A 284 -13.64 14.67 6.00
N VAL A 285 -13.61 13.37 5.68
CA VAL A 285 -14.23 12.31 6.48
C VAL A 285 -13.15 11.38 7.03
N GLU A 286 -13.11 11.20 8.34
CA GLU A 286 -12.11 10.38 9.02
C GLU A 286 -12.73 9.56 10.16
N GLY A 287 -12.44 8.25 10.21
CA GLY A 287 -13.03 7.34 11.20
C GLY A 287 -12.36 7.38 12.57
N HIS A 288 -11.09 7.76 12.65
CA HIS A 288 -10.31 7.81 13.87
C HIS A 288 -10.39 9.19 14.53
N ARG A 289 -11.00 9.25 15.72
CA ARG A 289 -11.31 10.49 16.44
C ARG A 289 -10.12 11.44 16.62
N GLU A 290 -8.94 10.94 17.00
CA GLU A 290 -7.75 11.79 17.15
C GLU A 290 -7.24 12.31 15.79
N ALA A 291 -7.32 11.50 14.73
CA ALA A 291 -6.90 11.93 13.40
C ALA A 291 -7.85 13.01 12.86
N ALA A 292 -9.17 12.84 13.04
CA ALA A 292 -10.17 13.84 12.72
C ALA A 292 -9.94 15.17 13.48
N ARG A 293 -9.56 15.12 14.76
CA ARG A 293 -9.21 16.33 15.54
C ARG A 293 -7.97 17.03 14.96
N HIS A 294 -6.96 16.27 14.53
CA HIS A 294 -5.80 16.81 13.84
C HIS A 294 -6.15 17.40 12.47
N ALA A 295 -6.98 16.73 11.68
CA ALA A 295 -7.49 17.26 10.42
C ALA A 295 -8.23 18.59 10.63
N GLN A 296 -9.05 18.70 11.69
CA GLN A 296 -9.74 19.95 12.00
C GLN A 296 -8.77 21.10 12.31
N ALA A 297 -7.69 20.84 13.05
CA ALA A 297 -6.67 21.84 13.33
C ALA A 297 -5.89 22.23 12.05
N ASN A 298 -5.48 21.24 11.25
CA ASN A 298 -4.72 21.47 10.02
C ASN A 298 -5.56 22.21 8.95
N LEU A 299 -6.88 21.98 8.92
CA LEU A 299 -7.80 22.63 7.99
C LEU A 299 -8.41 23.93 8.53
N ALA A 300 -8.12 24.33 9.77
CA ALA A 300 -8.67 25.56 10.37
C ALA A 300 -8.48 26.85 9.54
N PRO A 301 -7.38 27.03 8.77
CA PRO A 301 -7.25 28.20 7.89
C PRO A 301 -8.19 28.21 6.67
N HIS A 302 -8.89 27.12 6.37
CA HIS A 302 -9.86 27.03 5.27
C HIS A 302 -11.28 27.19 5.81
N GLU A 303 -11.89 28.35 5.59
CA GLU A 303 -13.20 28.73 6.15
C GLU A 303 -14.34 27.80 5.72
N GLY A 304 -14.27 27.24 4.51
CA GLY A 304 -15.27 26.31 3.98
C GLY A 304 -15.07 24.84 4.39
N ALA A 305 -14.17 24.54 5.34
CA ALA A 305 -13.79 23.17 5.70
C ALA A 305 -14.72 22.60 6.75
N VAL A 306 -15.19 21.38 6.51
CA VAL A 306 -15.91 20.57 7.48
C VAL A 306 -15.18 19.25 7.66
N VAL A 307 -14.86 18.90 8.91
CA VAL A 307 -14.31 17.59 9.25
C VAL A 307 -15.38 16.75 9.94
N ALA A 308 -15.76 15.64 9.34
CA ALA A 308 -16.71 14.68 9.89
C ALA A 308 -15.98 13.45 10.45
N CYS A 309 -16.25 13.13 11.72
CA CYS A 309 -15.67 11.96 12.38
C CYS A 309 -16.64 10.78 12.33
N GLY A 310 -16.30 9.71 11.61
CA GLY A 310 -17.13 8.52 11.51
C GLY A 310 -16.72 7.55 10.41
N SER A 311 -17.39 6.40 10.35
CA SER A 311 -17.27 5.47 9.22
C SER A 311 -17.63 6.20 7.93
N THR A 312 -16.78 6.13 6.91
CA THR A 312 -17.00 6.81 5.63
C THR A 312 -18.37 6.50 5.04
N GLY A 313 -18.75 5.22 5.00
CA GLY A 313 -20.04 4.81 4.45
C GLY A 313 -21.24 5.40 5.21
N ASP A 314 -21.19 5.33 6.55
CA ASP A 314 -22.25 5.81 7.44
C ASP A 314 -22.37 7.34 7.37
N VAL A 315 -21.25 8.06 7.30
CA VAL A 315 -21.23 9.53 7.19
C VAL A 315 -21.80 9.98 5.84
N LEU A 316 -21.44 9.30 4.75
CA LEU A 316 -21.97 9.60 3.41
C LEU A 316 -23.42 9.14 3.23
N GLU A 317 -23.90 8.15 3.98
CA GLU A 317 -25.32 7.79 3.97
C GLU A 317 -26.17 8.83 4.73
N ALA A 318 -25.64 9.40 5.80
CA ALA A 318 -26.37 10.31 6.66
C ALA A 318 -26.23 11.79 6.27
N SER A 319 -25.23 12.16 5.45
CA SER A 319 -24.86 13.55 5.20
C SER A 319 -24.10 13.72 3.88
N PHE A 320 -24.00 14.97 3.44
CA PHE A 320 -23.21 15.36 2.27
C PHE A 320 -23.70 14.73 0.95
N ASP A 321 -25.01 14.57 0.75
CA ASP A 321 -25.65 13.96 -0.45
C ASP A 321 -25.61 14.85 -1.71
N GLU A 322 -25.24 16.11 -1.54
CA GLU A 322 -25.08 17.07 -2.62
C GLU A 322 -23.87 16.75 -3.52
N PRO A 323 -23.86 17.27 -4.77
CA PRO A 323 -22.75 17.05 -5.68
C PRO A 323 -21.42 17.62 -5.17
N PHE A 324 -20.34 16.92 -5.50
CA PHE A 324 -18.96 17.38 -5.34
C PHE A 324 -18.26 17.34 -6.70
N ASP A 325 -17.31 18.24 -6.93
CA ASP A 325 -16.53 18.28 -8.18
C ASP A 325 -15.36 17.29 -8.12
N LEU A 326 -14.71 17.20 -6.96
CA LEU A 326 -13.51 16.41 -6.73
C LEU A 326 -13.67 15.47 -5.55
N VAL A 327 -13.12 14.26 -5.69
CA VAL A 327 -12.99 13.32 -4.58
C VAL A 327 -11.55 12.83 -4.47
N VAL A 328 -10.99 12.87 -3.26
CA VAL A 328 -9.79 12.11 -2.89
C VAL A 328 -10.24 10.91 -2.06
N LEU A 329 -9.72 9.73 -2.39
CA LEU A 329 -10.10 8.46 -1.79
C LEU A 329 -8.83 7.68 -1.42
N ASP A 330 -8.47 7.65 -0.12
CA ASP A 330 -7.29 6.91 0.40
C ASP A 330 -7.70 5.81 1.40
N PRO A 331 -8.42 4.77 0.95
CA PRO A 331 -9.01 3.78 1.85
C PRO A 331 -7.97 2.83 2.44
N PRO A 332 -8.34 2.10 3.51
CA PRO A 332 -7.54 0.99 4.03
C PRO A 332 -7.31 -0.13 2.99
N ARG A 333 -6.44 -1.09 3.34
CA ARG A 333 -6.00 -2.20 2.46
C ARG A 333 -7.11 -3.07 1.89
N ASP A 334 -8.31 -3.06 2.46
CA ASP A 334 -9.46 -3.80 1.96
C ASP A 334 -10.25 -3.05 0.87
N GLY A 335 -9.93 -1.77 0.63
CA GLY A 335 -10.55 -0.87 -0.35
C GLY A 335 -11.74 -0.10 0.20
N ALA A 336 -12.28 0.80 -0.62
CA ALA A 336 -13.48 1.58 -0.33
C ALA A 336 -14.75 0.69 -0.34
N LYS A 337 -14.76 -0.35 -1.18
CA LYS A 337 -15.87 -1.31 -1.36
C LYS A 337 -17.10 -0.67 -2.02
N ARG A 338 -18.03 -1.55 -2.39
CA ARG A 338 -19.18 -1.26 -3.24
C ARG A 338 -20.03 -0.08 -2.77
N ASP A 339 -20.41 -0.05 -1.50
CA ASP A 339 -21.35 0.95 -0.99
C ASP A 339 -20.73 2.36 -1.04
N VAL A 340 -19.46 2.50 -0.62
CA VAL A 340 -18.74 3.79 -0.67
C VAL A 340 -18.48 4.21 -2.11
N VAL A 341 -18.10 3.29 -3.00
CA VAL A 341 -17.90 3.61 -4.43
C VAL A 341 -19.21 4.12 -5.05
N ALA A 342 -20.34 3.47 -4.79
CA ALA A 342 -21.65 3.92 -5.26
C ALA A 342 -21.99 5.32 -4.73
N GLN A 343 -21.84 5.54 -3.42
CA GLN A 343 -22.04 6.84 -2.77
C GLN A 343 -21.15 7.95 -3.38
N VAL A 344 -19.89 7.65 -3.71
CA VAL A 344 -18.98 8.58 -4.39
C VAL A 344 -19.50 8.92 -5.79
N CYS A 345 -19.92 7.92 -6.57
CA CYS A 345 -20.43 8.13 -7.93
C CYS A 345 -21.75 8.91 -7.94
N ASP A 346 -22.63 8.70 -6.95
CA ASP A 346 -23.92 9.40 -6.82
C ASP A 346 -23.75 10.92 -6.64
N ARG A 347 -22.60 11.34 -6.07
CA ARG A 347 -22.20 12.75 -5.90
C ARG A 347 -21.59 13.37 -7.16
N ARG A 348 -21.47 12.59 -8.24
CA ARG A 348 -21.09 13.01 -9.61
C ARG A 348 -19.79 13.84 -9.70
N PRO A 349 -18.69 13.44 -9.03
CA PRO A 349 -17.41 14.11 -9.22
C PRO A 349 -16.95 14.08 -10.68
N ARG A 350 -16.37 15.17 -11.15
CA ARG A 350 -15.71 15.18 -12.46
C ARG A 350 -14.41 14.37 -12.45
N ALA A 351 -13.80 14.21 -11.27
CA ALA A 351 -12.55 13.49 -11.09
C ALA A 351 -12.45 12.89 -9.68
N VAL A 352 -12.02 11.63 -9.59
CA VAL A 352 -11.70 10.93 -8.35
C VAL A 352 -10.24 10.50 -8.37
N ALA A 353 -9.45 10.95 -7.41
CA ALA A 353 -8.11 10.44 -7.17
C ALA A 353 -8.17 9.35 -6.11
N TYR A 354 -7.90 8.10 -6.52
CA TYR A 354 -7.85 6.94 -5.65
C TYR A 354 -6.39 6.61 -5.32
N VAL A 355 -6.01 6.74 -4.05
CA VAL A 355 -4.70 6.34 -3.51
C VAL A 355 -4.84 4.95 -2.87
N ALA A 356 -3.96 4.01 -3.23
CA ALA A 356 -4.09 2.61 -2.81
C ALA A 356 -2.75 1.91 -2.61
N CYS A 357 -2.55 1.34 -1.42
CA CYS A 357 -1.38 0.50 -1.11
C CYS A 357 -1.59 -1.00 -1.39
N ASP A 358 -2.81 -1.42 -1.78
CA ASP A 358 -3.16 -2.80 -2.18
C ASP A 358 -3.74 -2.83 -3.62
N PRO A 359 -3.00 -3.38 -4.59
CA PRO A 359 -3.46 -3.43 -5.98
C PRO A 359 -4.71 -4.28 -6.23
N ALA A 360 -4.98 -5.27 -5.39
CA ALA A 360 -6.16 -6.13 -5.56
C ALA A 360 -7.43 -5.44 -5.05
N ALA A 361 -7.34 -4.64 -3.99
CA ALA A 361 -8.40 -3.75 -3.55
C ALA A 361 -8.69 -2.66 -4.60
N LEU A 362 -7.66 -1.95 -5.07
CA LEU A 362 -7.80 -0.97 -6.13
C LEU A 362 -8.51 -1.55 -7.35
N ALA A 363 -8.05 -2.70 -7.85
CA ALA A 363 -8.63 -3.30 -9.03
C ALA A 363 -10.10 -3.67 -8.86
N ARG A 364 -10.50 -4.24 -7.71
CA ARG A 364 -11.92 -4.54 -7.43
C ARG A 364 -12.78 -3.27 -7.42
N ASP A 365 -12.28 -2.20 -6.82
CA ASP A 365 -13.02 -0.95 -6.75
C ASP A 365 -13.08 -0.26 -8.11
N VAL A 366 -12.03 -0.30 -8.92
CA VAL A 366 -12.04 0.17 -10.33
C VAL A 366 -13.14 -0.52 -11.14
N ALA A 367 -13.32 -1.84 -10.98
CA ALA A 367 -14.43 -2.54 -11.63
C ALA A 367 -15.81 -2.03 -11.16
N ILE A 368 -15.95 -1.73 -9.87
CA ILE A 368 -17.20 -1.17 -9.33
C ILE A 368 -17.43 0.26 -9.85
N PHE A 369 -16.40 1.09 -9.97
CA PHE A 369 -16.49 2.41 -10.60
C PHE A 369 -16.96 2.30 -12.05
N ALA A 370 -16.46 1.33 -12.80
CA ALA A 370 -16.90 1.07 -14.17
C ALA A 370 -18.38 0.70 -14.27
N GLU A 371 -18.91 -0.07 -13.32
CA GLU A 371 -20.36 -0.36 -13.21
C GLU A 371 -21.20 0.92 -13.00
N HIS A 372 -20.60 1.99 -12.44
CA HIS A 372 -21.24 3.28 -12.18
C HIS A 372 -20.86 4.37 -13.19
N GLY A 373 -20.28 4.00 -14.34
CA GLY A 373 -19.99 4.92 -15.42
C GLY A 373 -18.71 5.74 -15.25
N TYR A 374 -17.78 5.31 -14.40
CA TYR A 374 -16.45 5.91 -14.26
C TYR A 374 -15.36 4.99 -14.83
N GLY A 375 -14.45 5.56 -15.63
CA GLY A 375 -13.32 4.84 -16.22
C GLY A 375 -11.98 5.24 -15.61
N LEU A 376 -11.04 4.31 -15.56
CA LEU A 376 -9.64 4.59 -15.20
C LEU A 376 -8.94 5.33 -16.35
N THR A 377 -8.56 6.59 -16.14
CA THR A 377 -7.94 7.44 -17.18
C THR A 377 -6.47 7.71 -16.97
N ALA A 378 -5.98 7.62 -15.74
CA ALA A 378 -4.55 7.66 -15.44
C ALA A 378 -4.21 6.73 -14.28
N LEU A 379 -2.98 6.21 -14.28
CA LEU A 379 -2.44 5.36 -13.23
C LEU A 379 -0.95 5.66 -13.06
N ARG A 380 -0.54 5.96 -11.83
CA ARG A 380 0.87 6.03 -11.43
C ARG A 380 1.11 5.07 -10.28
N ALA A 381 2.23 4.37 -10.30
CA ALA A 381 2.61 3.44 -9.24
C ALA A 381 4.00 3.79 -8.71
N PHE A 382 4.17 3.64 -7.41
CA PHE A 382 5.36 4.05 -6.67
C PHE A 382 5.86 2.95 -5.75
N ASP A 383 7.18 2.81 -5.73
CA ASP A 383 7.90 1.95 -4.81
C ASP A 383 8.19 2.69 -3.49
N LEU A 384 7.14 2.96 -2.71
CA LEU A 384 7.26 3.57 -1.37
C LEU A 384 7.68 2.57 -0.29
N PHE A 385 7.74 1.29 -0.63
CA PHE A 385 8.06 0.20 0.29
C PHE A 385 9.04 -0.78 -0.37
N PRO A 386 10.24 -0.34 -0.79
CA PRO A 386 11.22 -1.23 -1.39
C PRO A 386 11.60 -2.35 -0.39
N MET A 387 12.05 -3.49 -0.94
CA MET A 387 12.27 -4.76 -0.22
C MET A 387 11.00 -5.50 0.23
N THR A 388 9.82 -4.90 0.07
CA THR A 388 8.51 -5.54 0.35
C THR A 388 7.70 -5.72 -0.92
N SER A 389 6.64 -6.52 -0.88
CA SER A 389 5.71 -6.63 -2.01
C SER A 389 4.71 -5.48 -2.13
N HIS A 390 4.70 -4.52 -1.20
CA HIS A 390 3.75 -3.41 -1.23
C HIS A 390 4.06 -2.43 -2.36
N THR A 391 3.01 -1.93 -2.99
CA THR A 391 3.08 -0.97 -4.10
C THR A 391 2.01 0.08 -3.86
N GLU A 392 2.40 1.35 -3.90
CA GLU A 392 1.45 2.45 -3.80
C GLU A 392 0.99 2.84 -5.20
N CYS A 393 -0.30 2.97 -5.41
CA CYS A 393 -0.89 3.37 -6.69
C CYS A 393 -1.74 4.63 -6.49
N VAL A 394 -1.66 5.56 -7.43
CA VAL A 394 -2.60 6.68 -7.54
C VAL A 394 -3.31 6.53 -8.88
N ALA A 395 -4.62 6.36 -8.84
CA ALA A 395 -5.48 6.19 -9.99
C ALA A 395 -6.40 7.41 -10.16
N LEU A 396 -6.56 7.88 -11.39
CA LEU A 396 -7.56 8.88 -11.75
C LEU A 396 -8.75 8.18 -12.38
N LEU A 397 -9.93 8.40 -11.81
CA LEU A 397 -11.20 7.94 -12.34
C LEU A 397 -12.04 9.14 -12.77
N GLU A 398 -12.54 9.11 -13.99
CA GLU A 398 -13.36 10.17 -14.58
C GLU A 398 -14.63 9.55 -15.18
N PRO A 399 -15.73 10.31 -15.32
CA PRO A 399 -16.92 9.83 -16.03
C PRO A 399 -16.55 9.31 -17.42
N ALA A 400 -17.09 8.17 -17.84
CA ALA A 400 -16.71 7.49 -19.09
C ALA A 400 -16.88 8.36 -20.34
N ASP A 401 -17.82 9.31 -20.32
CA ASP A 401 -18.03 10.29 -21.40
C ASP A 401 -16.89 11.31 -21.54
N ALA A 402 -16.08 11.49 -20.48
CA ALA A 402 -14.85 12.28 -20.51
C ALA A 402 -13.68 11.47 -21.12
N CYS A 403 -13.65 10.15 -20.92
CA CYS A 403 -12.63 9.25 -21.51
C CYS A 403 -12.68 9.22 -23.05
N ALA A 404 -13.86 9.47 -23.64
CA ALA A 404 -14.08 9.41 -25.08
C ALA A 404 -13.61 10.69 -25.84
N ARG A 405 -13.22 11.75 -25.13
CA ARG A 405 -12.74 12.99 -25.75
C ARG A 405 -11.21 12.97 -25.79
N PRO A 406 -10.57 13.13 -26.96
CA PRO A 406 -9.12 13.30 -27.00
C PRO A 406 -8.74 14.56 -26.21
N ARG A 407 -7.77 14.43 -25.29
CA ARG A 407 -7.20 15.54 -24.53
C ARG A 407 -6.36 16.44 -25.41
#